data_AF-A0A379SUQ4-F1
#
_entry.id   AF-A0A379SUQ4-F1
#
_cell.length_a   1.000
_cell.length_b   1.000
_cell.length_c   1.000
_cell.angle_alpha   90.00
_cell.angle_beta   90.00
_cell.angle_gamma   90.00
#
_symmetry.space_group_name_H-M   'P 1'
#
loop_
_entity.id
_entity.type
_entity.pdbx_description
1 polymer ?
#
loop_
_entity_poly.entity_id
_entity_poly.type
_entity_poly.pdbx_seq_one_letter_code
_entity_poly.pdbx_strand_id
1 'polypeptide(L)' 'MTKVAIVTASDSGIGKTCALLLAQNGFDIGITWHSDERGA' A
#
# COMPACT_ATOMS: atom_id res chain seq x y z
N MET A 1 18.52 -0.37 -9.96
CA MET A 1 17.45 0.63 -9.74
C MET A 1 16.30 -0.10 -9.07
N THR A 2 15.89 0.30 -7.87
CA THR A 2 14.75 -0.33 -7.18
C THR A 2 13.45 0.22 -7.76
N LYS A 3 12.44 -0.64 -7.96
CA LYS A 3 11.13 -0.21 -8.46
C LYS A 3 10.34 0.41 -7.31
N VAL A 4 9.69 1.55 -7.55
CA VAL A 4 8.93 2.28 -6.53
C VAL A 4 7.45 2.30 -6.89
N ALA A 5 6.56 2.09 -5.93
CA ALA A 5 5.12 2.22 -6.11
C ALA A 5 4.47 3.04 -4.99
N ILE A 6 3.45 3.85 -5.35
CA ILE A 6 2.59 4.54 -4.39
C ILE A 6 1.22 3.85 -4.40
N VAL A 7 0.73 3.42 -3.24
CA VAL A 7 -0.58 2.78 -3.09
C VAL A 7 -1.44 3.58 -2.12
N THR A 8 -2.48 4.20 -2.66
CA THR A 8 -3.50 4.92 -1.89
C THR A 8 -4.56 3.95 -1.35
N ALA A 9 -5.24 4.33 -0.26
CA ALA A 9 -6.29 3.52 0.38
C ALA A 9 -5.80 2.07 0.70
N SER A 10 -4.57 1.98 1.19
CA SER A 10 -3.88 0.70 1.46
C SER A 10 -3.98 0.22 2.91
N ASP A 11 -4.79 0.89 3.71
CA ASP A 11 -5.16 0.53 5.09
C ASP A 11 -5.99 -0.76 5.13
N SER A 12 -6.81 -1.01 4.11
CA SER A 12 -7.77 -2.13 4.09
C SER A 12 -8.02 -2.71 2.69
N GLY A 13 -8.72 -3.85 2.66
CA GLY A 13 -9.23 -4.47 1.43
C GLY A 13 -8.21 -4.69 0.31
N ILE A 14 -8.60 -4.29 -0.89
CA ILE A 14 -7.83 -4.49 -2.12
C ILE A 14 -6.55 -3.67 -2.11
N GLY A 15 -6.59 -2.42 -1.63
CA GLY A 15 -5.41 -1.56 -1.57
C GLY A 15 -4.31 -2.16 -0.70
N LYS A 16 -4.68 -2.69 0.47
CA LYS A 16 -3.75 -3.42 1.35
C LYS A 16 -3.13 -4.64 0.66
N THR A 17 -3.97 -5.44 0.00
CA THR A 17 -3.51 -6.66 -0.70
C THR A 17 -2.55 -6.32 -1.84
N CYS A 18 -2.82 -5.27 -2.61
CA CYS A 18 -1.94 -4.79 -3.66
C CYS A 18 -0.60 -4.28 -3.10
N ALA A 19 -0.61 -3.49 -2.02
CA ALA A 19 0.60 -2.99 -1.39
C ALA A 19 1.49 -4.14 -0.88
N LEU A 20 0.89 -5.16 -0.25
CA LEU A 20 1.61 -6.36 0.19
C LEU A 20 2.22 -7.13 -0.97
N LEU A 21 1.46 -7.36 -2.05
CA LEU A 21 1.96 -8.09 -3.21
C LEU A 21 3.12 -7.34 -3.90
N LEU A 22 3.05 -6.02 -3.99
CA LEU A 22 4.13 -5.22 -4.57
C LEU A 22 5.39 -5.25 -3.68
N ALA A 23 5.24 -5.14 -2.36
CA ALA A 23 6.35 -5.27 -1.42
C ALA A 23 7.02 -6.65 -1.51
N GLN A 24 6.23 -7.73 -1.57
CA GLN A 24 6.72 -9.09 -1.76
C GLN A 24 7.50 -9.27 -3.07
N ASN A 25 7.16 -8.50 -4.10
CA ASN A 25 7.84 -8.49 -5.40
C ASN A 25 9.02 -7.51 -5.48
N GLY A 26 9.50 -6.99 -4.34
CA GLY A 26 10.72 -6.21 -4.23
C GLY A 26 10.58 -4.74 -4.63
N PHE A 27 9.40 -4.16 -4.45
CA PHE A 27 9.20 -2.72 -4.61
C PHE A 27 9.44 -1.98 -3.30
N ASP A 28 9.99 -0.76 -3.39
CA ASP A 28 9.89 0.23 -2.32
C ASP A 28 8.49 0.86 -2.40
N ILE A 29 7.75 0.84 -1.29
CA ILE A 29 6.34 1.24 -1.27
C ILE A 29 6.16 2.54 -0.46
N GLY A 30 5.51 3.53 -1.07
CA GLY A 30 4.88 4.63 -0.37
C GLY A 30 3.38 4.34 -0.19
N ILE A 31 2.86 4.50 1.02
CA ILE A 31 1.43 4.35 1.29
C ILE A 31 0.83 5.66 1.80
N THR A 32 -0.43 5.91 1.43
CA THR A 32 -1.26 6.94 2.06
C THR A 32 -2.50 6.29 2.65
N TRP A 33 -2.82 6.68 3.88
CA TRP A 33 -4.01 6.26 4.60
C TRP A 33 -4.81 7.49 5.04
N HIS A 34 -6.11 7.30 5.29
CA HIS A 34 -6.97 8.33 5.84
C HIS A 34 -7.49 7.87 7.20
N SER A 35 -7.16 8.59 8.27
CA SER A 35 -7.54 8.26 9.65
C SER A 35 -9.03 8.50 9.95
N ASP A 36 -9.89 7.74 9.30
CA ASP A 36 -11.30 7.51 9.64
C ASP A 36 -11.37 6.16 10.38
N GLU A 37 -12.14 6.08 11.48
CA GLU A 37 -12.19 4.94 12.42
C GLU A 37 -12.54 3.58 11.78
N ARG A 38 -12.95 3.53 10.51
CA ARG A 38 -13.25 2.29 9.78
C ARG A 38 -12.15 1.86 8.80
N GLY A 39 -11.04 2.60 8.67
CA GLY A 39 -9.91 2.23 7.80
C GLY A 39 -8.68 3.12 7.92
N ALA A 40 -7.78 2.77 8.84
CA ALA A 40 -6.36 3.15 8.91
C ALA A 40 -5.54 1.95 9.43
#